data_AF-X1EKD0-F1
#
_entry.id   AF-X1EKD0-F1
#
_cell.length_a   1.000
_cell.length_b   1.000
_cell.length_c   1.000
_cell.angle_alpha   90.00
_cell.angle_beta   90.00
_cell.angle_gamma   90.00
#
_symmetry.space_group_name_H-M   'P 1'
#
loop_
_entity.id
_entity.type
_entity.pdbx_description
1 polymer ?
#
loop_
_entity_poly.entity_id
_entity_poly.type
_entity_poly.pdbx_seq_one_letter_code
_entity_poly.pdbx_strand_id
1 'polypeptide(L)'
;GKLLAYNCSPSFNWKKNLDDATIAKFQKEIASYGYKFQFITLAGFHALNYSMFNLAHGYARRQMSAFVELQEAEFAAAERGFTAVKHQREVGTGYFDAVTQTIQQGQSSTTALKGSTEEEQFHGEKAA
;
A
#
# COMPACT_ATOMS: atom_id res chain seq x y z
N GLY A 1 -21.05 12.32 -27.44
CA GLY A 1 -20.83 13.60 -26.73
C GLY A 1 -19.36 13.76 -26.37
N LYS A 2 -18.94 14.96 -25.91
CA LYS A 2 -17.55 15.24 -25.48
C LYS A 2 -17.21 14.49 -24.19
N LEU A 3 -15.98 13.99 -24.06
CA LEU A 3 -15.50 13.36 -22.82
C LEU A 3 -15.28 14.40 -21.72
N LEU A 4 -15.73 14.11 -20.50
CA LEU A 4 -15.62 14.99 -19.34
C LEU A 4 -14.75 14.36 -18.24
N ALA A 5 -14.25 15.21 -17.33
CA ALA A 5 -13.51 14.81 -16.14
C ALA A 5 -14.13 15.42 -14.87
N TYR A 6 -14.06 14.71 -13.73
CA TYR A 6 -14.62 15.18 -12.45
C TYR A 6 -13.65 14.95 -11.29
N ASN A 7 -13.42 16.00 -10.50
CA ASN A 7 -12.65 15.91 -9.25
C ASN A 7 -13.57 15.53 -8.08
N CYS A 8 -13.40 14.32 -7.56
CA CYS A 8 -14.03 13.85 -6.32
C CYS A 8 -13.25 14.41 -5.11
N SER A 9 -13.32 15.73 -4.91
CA SER A 9 -12.42 16.48 -4.04
C SER A 9 -12.53 16.11 -2.55
N PRO A 10 -11.40 15.85 -1.85
CA PRO A 10 -11.38 15.76 -0.39
C PRO A 10 -11.69 17.08 0.33
N SER A 11 -11.65 18.22 -0.36
CA SER A 11 -12.08 19.51 0.20
C SER A 11 -13.58 19.57 0.47
N PHE A 12 -14.36 18.64 -0.08
CA PHE A 12 -15.77 18.47 0.28
C PHE A 12 -15.90 17.65 1.56
N ASN A 13 -16.72 18.14 2.49
CA ASN A 13 -17.19 17.30 3.58
C ASN A 13 -18.31 16.38 3.05
N TRP A 14 -17.94 15.21 2.53
CA TRP A 14 -18.84 14.30 1.83
C TRP A 14 -20.08 13.93 2.65
N LYS A 15 -19.92 13.49 3.90
CA LYS A 15 -21.02 13.10 4.79
C LYS A 15 -21.89 14.26 5.26
N LYS A 16 -21.39 15.50 5.21
CA LYS A 16 -22.22 16.70 5.45
C LYS A 16 -23.14 17.00 4.26
N ASN A 17 -22.74 16.64 3.04
CA ASN A 17 -23.45 17.01 1.83
C ASN A 17 -24.29 15.88 1.24
N LEU A 18 -23.91 14.62 1.46
CA LEU A 18 -24.51 13.45 0.82
C LEU A 18 -24.73 12.33 1.84
N ASP A 19 -25.79 11.57 1.62
CA ASP A 19 -26.04 10.31 2.32
C ASP A 19 -25.19 9.16 1.77
N ASP A 20 -25.16 8.06 2.50
CA ASP A 20 -24.32 6.90 2.21
C ASP A 20 -24.71 6.21 0.90
N ALA A 21 -26.01 6.16 0.61
CA ALA A 21 -26.52 5.57 -0.62
C ALA A 21 -26.07 6.37 -1.85
N THR A 22 -26.04 7.69 -1.75
CA THR A 22 -25.59 8.60 -2.81
C THR A 22 -24.08 8.56 -2.97
N ILE A 23 -23.30 8.56 -1.88
CA ILE A 23 -21.84 8.41 -1.93
C ILE A 23 -21.45 7.11 -2.63
N ALA A 24 -22.11 5.99 -2.28
CA ALA A 24 -21.79 4.67 -2.82
C ALA A 24 -21.99 4.56 -4.34
N LYS A 25 -22.94 5.31 -4.91
CA LYS A 25 -23.25 5.29 -6.34
C LYS A 25 -22.68 6.48 -7.13
N PHE A 26 -22.14 7.51 -6.46
CA PHE A 26 -21.78 8.80 -7.05
C PHE A 26 -20.96 8.67 -8.34
N GLN A 27 -19.84 7.94 -8.30
CA GLN A 27 -18.95 7.78 -9.45
C GLN A 27 -19.61 7.04 -10.61
N LYS A 28 -20.41 6.01 -10.32
CA LYS A 28 -21.16 5.23 -11.31
C LYS A 28 -22.22 6.09 -11.99
N GLU A 29 -22.92 6.93 -11.21
CA GLU A 29 -23.92 7.85 -11.75
C GLU A 29 -23.29 8.90 -12.66
N ILE A 30 -22.25 9.62 -12.21
CA ILE A 30 -21.65 10.67 -13.04
C ILE A 30 -20.92 10.11 -14.28
N ALA A 31 -20.47 8.86 -14.26
CA ALA A 31 -19.96 8.17 -15.44
C ALA A 31 -21.00 8.05 -16.57
N SER A 32 -22.29 7.94 -16.21
CA SER A 32 -23.41 7.92 -17.17
C SER A 32 -23.66 9.29 -17.82
N TYR A 33 -23.26 10.38 -17.17
CA TYR A 33 -23.37 11.76 -17.69
C TYR A 33 -22.23 12.17 -18.63
N GLY A 34 -21.23 11.30 -18.82
CA GLY A 34 -20.07 11.56 -19.69
C GLY A 34 -18.75 11.85 -18.96
N TYR A 35 -18.72 11.81 -17.62
CA TYR A 35 -17.50 11.93 -16.82
C TYR A 35 -16.68 10.63 -16.84
N LYS A 36 -15.80 10.50 -17.84
CA LYS A 36 -15.01 9.29 -18.08
C LYS A 36 -13.67 9.25 -17.34
N PHE A 37 -13.19 10.40 -16.86
CA PHE A 37 -12.04 10.48 -15.98
C PHE A 37 -12.46 11.04 -14.62
N GLN A 38 -12.28 10.26 -13.57
CA GLN A 38 -12.67 10.63 -12.22
C GLN A 38 -11.52 10.35 -11.27
N PHE A 39 -11.21 11.29 -10.39
CA PHE A 39 -10.03 11.20 -9.53
C PHE A 39 -10.26 11.94 -8.22
N ILE A 40 -9.53 11.52 -7.18
CA ILE A 40 -9.50 12.17 -5.88
C ILE A 40 -8.15 12.87 -5.77
N THR A 41 -8.13 14.21 -5.83
CA THR A 41 -6.89 14.99 -5.91
C THR A 41 -5.93 14.77 -4.73
N LEU A 42 -6.44 14.79 -3.50
CA LEU A 42 -5.62 14.75 -2.27
C LEU A 42 -5.63 13.39 -1.56
N ALA A 43 -5.95 12.29 -2.27
CA ALA A 43 -6.00 10.96 -1.66
C ALA A 43 -4.67 10.58 -0.99
N GLY A 44 -3.54 10.80 -1.68
CA GLY A 44 -2.21 10.51 -1.15
C GLY A 44 -1.86 11.34 0.10
N PHE A 45 -2.22 12.63 0.12
CA PHE A 45 -1.99 13.51 1.27
C PHE A 45 -2.73 13.00 2.52
N HIS A 46 -4.03 12.69 2.39
CA HIS A 46 -4.82 12.21 3.51
C HIS A 46 -4.36 10.81 3.98
N ALA A 47 -4.10 9.89 3.06
CA ALA A 47 -3.66 8.53 3.40
C ALA A 47 -2.32 8.52 4.15
N LEU A 48 -1.32 9.26 3.63
CA LEU A 48 0.02 9.32 4.20
C LEU A 48 0.02 9.98 5.59
N ASN A 49 -0.63 11.14 5.74
CA ASN A 49 -0.60 11.87 7.00
C ASN A 49 -1.39 11.14 8.09
N TYR A 50 -2.57 10.60 7.76
CA TYR A 50 -3.42 9.94 8.75
C TYR A 50 -2.83 8.61 9.21
N SER A 51 -2.28 7.79 8.31
CA SER A 51 -1.65 6.52 8.70
C SER A 51 -0.45 6.76 9.63
N MET A 52 0.43 7.71 9.27
CA MET A 52 1.59 8.03 10.09
C MET A 52 1.22 8.67 11.42
N PHE A 53 0.20 9.55 11.46
CA PHE A 53 -0.30 10.11 12.72
C PHE A 53 -0.78 9.02 13.66
N ASN A 54 -1.59 8.08 13.18
CA ASN A 54 -2.09 6.97 14.01
C ASN A 54 -0.94 6.08 14.50
N LEU A 55 0.02 5.75 13.63
CA LEU A 55 1.20 4.98 14.02
C LEU A 55 2.01 5.70 15.10
N ALA A 56 2.37 6.97 14.90
CA ALA A 56 3.13 7.75 15.87
C ALA A 56 2.38 7.92 17.19
N HIS A 57 1.07 8.17 17.13
CA HIS A 57 0.22 8.30 18.32
C HIS A 57 0.16 6.99 19.13
N GLY A 58 -0.02 5.85 18.45
CA GLY A 58 0.01 4.53 19.07
C GLY A 58 1.38 4.20 19.63
N TYR A 59 2.43 4.42 18.85
CA TYR A 59 3.81 4.10 19.23
C TYR A 59 4.28 4.89 20.45
N ALA A 60 3.91 6.18 20.56
CA ALA A 60 4.19 6.99 21.74
C ALA A 60 3.61 6.41 23.05
N ARG A 61 2.57 5.57 22.96
CA ARG A 61 1.82 5.03 24.13
C ARG A 61 2.06 3.54 24.36
N ARG A 62 2.22 2.77 23.30
CA ARG A 62 2.27 1.29 23.31
C ARG A 62 3.48 0.71 22.59
N GLN A 63 4.37 1.58 22.10
CA GLN A 63 5.63 1.24 21.45
C GLN A 63 5.42 0.16 20.39
N MET A 64 6.18 -0.95 20.47
CA MET A 64 6.16 -2.03 19.48
C MET A 64 4.77 -2.63 19.25
N SER A 65 3.86 -2.63 20.23
CA SER A 65 2.50 -3.17 20.01
C SER A 65 1.76 -2.42 18.91
N ALA A 66 1.95 -1.10 18.80
CA ALA A 66 1.33 -0.30 17.74
C ALA A 66 1.94 -0.57 16.36
N PHE A 67 3.23 -0.89 16.31
CA PHE A 67 3.90 -1.27 15.06
C PHE A 67 3.51 -2.69 14.62
N VAL A 68 3.43 -3.64 15.55
CA VAL A 68 3.00 -5.02 15.27
C VAL A 68 1.56 -5.05 14.76
N GLU A 69 0.65 -4.20 15.27
CA GLU A 69 -0.70 -4.08 14.70
C GLU A 69 -0.70 -3.68 13.22
N LEU A 70 0.21 -2.77 12.82
CA LEU A 70 0.40 -2.42 11.41
C LEU A 70 0.93 -3.62 10.62
N GLN A 71 1.95 -4.30 11.12
CA GLN A 71 2.56 -5.46 10.47
C GLN A 71 1.56 -6.62 10.27
N GLU A 72 0.74 -6.93 11.29
CA GLU A 72 -0.32 -7.94 11.19
C GLU A 72 -1.40 -7.55 10.17
N ALA A 73 -1.74 -6.25 10.08
CA ALA A 73 -2.63 -5.76 9.05
C ALA A 73 -2.03 -5.90 7.63
N GLU A 74 -0.71 -5.74 7.48
CA GLU A 74 0.01 -5.99 6.22
C GLU A 74 -0.01 -7.48 5.85
N PHE A 75 0.24 -8.38 6.81
CA PHE A 75 0.12 -9.84 6.59
C PHE A 75 -1.30 -10.23 6.17
N ALA A 76 -2.33 -9.72 6.85
CA ALA A 76 -3.72 -9.99 6.47
C ALA A 76 -4.07 -9.41 5.09
N ALA A 77 -3.47 -8.28 4.71
CA ALA A 77 -3.66 -7.70 3.38
C ALA A 77 -3.01 -8.53 2.26
N ALA A 78 -2.07 -9.43 2.57
CA ALA A 78 -1.44 -10.29 1.58
C ALA A 78 -2.46 -11.20 0.86
N GLU A 79 -3.53 -11.63 1.54
CA GLU A 79 -4.64 -12.38 0.92
C GLU A 79 -5.37 -11.59 -0.18
N ARG A 80 -5.26 -10.26 -0.16
CA ARG A 80 -5.81 -9.34 -1.16
C ARG A 80 -4.78 -8.87 -2.19
N GLY A 81 -3.58 -9.45 -2.18
CA GLY A 81 -2.50 -9.15 -3.13
C GLY A 81 -1.52 -8.07 -2.68
N PHE A 82 -1.51 -7.66 -1.41
CA PHE A 82 -0.47 -6.78 -0.88
C PHE A 82 0.87 -7.52 -0.74
N THR A 83 1.96 -6.98 -1.28
CA THR A 83 3.27 -7.67 -1.32
C THR A 83 4.37 -6.97 -0.53
N ALA A 84 4.19 -5.71 -0.15
CA ALA A 84 5.24 -4.88 0.44
C ALA A 84 5.65 -5.28 1.87
N VAL A 85 4.97 -6.27 2.48
CA VAL A 85 5.43 -6.91 3.72
C VAL A 85 6.84 -7.52 3.57
N LYS A 86 7.15 -8.01 2.35
CA LYS A 86 8.49 -8.39 1.91
C LYS A 86 9.17 -7.20 1.25
N HIS A 87 9.56 -6.24 2.07
CA HIS A 87 10.01 -4.94 1.60
C HIS A 87 11.33 -4.99 0.82
N GLN A 88 12.22 -5.96 1.07
CA GLN A 88 13.46 -6.14 0.29
C GLN A 88 13.13 -6.56 -1.14
N ARG A 89 12.26 -7.57 -1.30
CA ARG A 89 11.73 -7.94 -2.62
C ARG A 89 11.04 -6.77 -3.30
N GLU A 90 10.19 -6.03 -2.60
CA GLU A 90 9.37 -4.96 -3.16
C GLU A 90 10.21 -3.81 -3.75
N VAL A 91 11.35 -3.49 -3.13
CA VAL A 91 12.30 -2.48 -3.65
C VAL A 91 13.31 -3.04 -4.65
N GLY A 92 13.17 -4.31 -5.04
CA GLY A 92 13.92 -4.91 -6.14
C GLY A 92 15.24 -5.57 -5.75
N THR A 93 15.48 -5.91 -4.48
CA THR A 93 16.73 -6.58 -4.07
C THR A 93 17.01 -7.84 -4.91
N GLY A 94 16.00 -8.67 -5.15
CA GLY A 94 16.16 -9.87 -6.00
C GLY A 94 16.44 -9.56 -7.48
N TYR A 95 15.96 -8.43 -8.00
CA TYR A 95 16.31 -7.97 -9.33
C TYR A 95 17.80 -7.62 -9.41
N PHE A 96 18.32 -6.88 -8.44
CA PHE A 96 19.74 -6.52 -8.40
C PHE A 96 20.67 -7.71 -8.10
N ASP A 97 20.21 -8.71 -7.35
CA ASP A 97 20.92 -9.98 -7.20
C ASP A 97 21.04 -10.73 -8.53
N ALA A 98 19.98 -10.78 -9.33
CA ALA A 98 20.01 -11.39 -10.66
C ALA A 98 20.96 -10.66 -11.61
N VAL A 99 20.99 -9.32 -11.56
CA VAL A 99 21.96 -8.51 -12.31
C VAL A 99 23.39 -8.85 -11.88
N THR A 100 23.66 -8.90 -10.57
CA THR A 100 24.98 -9.24 -10.02
C THR A 100 25.43 -10.63 -10.46
N GLN A 101 24.55 -11.64 -10.32
CA GLN A 101 24.86 -13.00 -10.73
C GLN A 101 25.09 -13.12 -12.24
N THR A 102 24.37 -12.33 -13.05
CA THR A 102 24.61 -12.28 -14.50
C THR A 102 26.00 -11.73 -14.83
N ILE A 103 26.41 -10.63 -14.17
CA ILE A 103 27.74 -10.01 -14.36
C ILE A 103 28.85 -10.95 -13.88
N GLN A 104 28.66 -11.59 -12.74
CA GLN A 104 29.66 -12.45 -12.11
C GLN A 104 29.55 -13.93 -12.54
N GLN A 105 28.80 -14.21 -13.60
CA GLN A 105 28.65 -15.56 -14.18
C GLN A 105 28.24 -16.63 -13.15
N GLY A 106 27.35 -16.26 -12.22
CA GLY A 106 26.85 -17.14 -11.16
C GLY A 106 27.83 -17.38 -10.00
N GLN A 107 28.97 -16.69 -9.96
CA GLN A 107 30.02 -16.89 -8.95
C GLN A 107 29.99 -15.83 -7.83
N SER A 108 28.94 -15.02 -7.74
CA SER A 108 28.85 -14.00 -6.69
C SER A 108 28.70 -14.64 -5.31
N SER A 109 29.54 -14.23 -4.36
CA SER A 109 29.43 -14.57 -2.94
C SER A 109 28.76 -13.49 -2.10
N THR A 110 28.35 -12.37 -2.70
CA THR A 110 27.87 -11.17 -1.99
C THR A 110 26.45 -10.74 -2.40
N THR A 111 25.60 -11.68 -2.84
CA THR A 111 24.17 -11.39 -3.09
C THR A 111 23.42 -11.11 -1.78
N ALA A 112 22.41 -10.25 -1.83
CA ALA A 112 21.77 -9.67 -0.66
C ALA A 112 20.58 -10.47 -0.11
N LEU A 113 19.81 -11.19 -0.94
CA LEU A 113 18.63 -11.92 -0.45
C LEU A 113 18.96 -13.22 0.28
N LYS A 114 19.98 -13.95 -0.19
CA LYS A 114 20.39 -15.23 0.40
C LYS A 114 20.98 -14.99 1.79
N GLY A 115 20.36 -15.56 2.82
CA GLY A 115 20.72 -15.36 4.23
C GLY A 115 20.20 -14.06 4.84
N SER A 116 19.22 -13.40 4.21
CA SER A 116 18.57 -12.21 4.78
C SER A 116 17.49 -12.61 5.80
N THR A 117 17.18 -11.72 6.75
CA THR A 117 16.07 -11.93 7.69
C THR A 117 14.72 -12.02 6.99
N GLU A 118 14.58 -11.40 5.80
CA GLU A 118 13.38 -11.57 4.96
C GLU A 118 13.24 -13.03 4.47
N GLU A 119 14.34 -13.65 4.00
CA GLU A 119 14.34 -15.07 3.63
C GLU A 119 14.01 -15.96 4.84
N GLU A 120 14.62 -15.69 5.99
CA GLU A 120 14.50 -16.54 7.18
C GLU A 120 13.14 -16.42 7.90
N GLN A 121 12.56 -15.22 7.97
CA GLN A 121 11.38 -14.95 8.82
C GLN A 121 10.09 -14.78 8.03
N PHE A 122 10.15 -14.67 6.70
CA PHE A 122 8.98 -14.46 5.84
C PHE A 122 8.77 -15.59 4.82
N HIS A 123 9.53 -16.68 4.90
CA HIS A 123 9.34 -17.91 4.13
C HIS A 123 9.20 -19.15 5.04
N GLY A 124 7.98 -19.42 5.55
CA GLY A 124 7.59 -20.76 6.03
C GLY A 124 7.22 -20.87 7.51
N GLU A 125 6.00 -21.36 7.74
CA GLU A 125 5.29 -21.73 8.98
C GLU A 125 4.98 -20.62 9.99
N LYS A 126 3.67 -20.48 10.28
CA LYS A 126 3.17 -19.68 11.40
C LYS A 126 3.93 -20.09 12.66
N ALA A 127 4.53 -19.12 13.34
CA ALA A 127 4.98 -19.33 14.72
C ALA A 127 3.77 -19.85 15.53
N ALA A 128 3.98 -20.99 16.19
CA ALA A 128 3.00 -21.66 17.04
C ALA A 128 2.60 -20.82 18.26
#